data_AF-A0A9D3ZV71-F1
#
_entry.id   AF-A0A9D3ZV71-F1
#
_cell.length_a   1.000
_cell.length_b   1.000
_cell.length_c   1.000
_cell.angle_alpha   90.00
_cell.angle_beta   90.00
_cell.angle_gamma   90.00
#
_symmetry.space_group_name_H-M   'P 1'
#
loop_
_entity.id
_entity.type
_entity.pdbx_description
1 polymer ?
#
loop_
_entity_poly.entity_id
_entity_poly.type
_entity_poly.pdbx_seq_one_letter_code
_entity_poly.pdbx_strand_id
1 'polypeptide(L)'
;MLLEFSSFVWLRRKLPEIKRPYRVPLRIPGLVLMCLIPSAFLVVIMVIATKIVYLVSGLMTVGAIGWYFLMKFCRENKVLNYSVAEDEEER
;
A
#
# COMPACT_ATOMS: atom_id res chain seq x y z
N MET A 1 1.28 -11.08 -4.96
CA MET A 1 2.46 -11.54 -5.73
C MET A 1 3.39 -12.45 -4.93
N LEU A 2 3.86 -12.10 -3.72
CA LEU A 2 4.72 -13.02 -2.93
C LEU A 2 4.05 -14.38 -2.62
N LEU A 3 2.74 -14.36 -2.34
CA LEU A 3 1.95 -15.58 -2.11
C LEU A 3 1.86 -16.49 -3.36
N GLU A 4 1.82 -15.89 -4.54
CA GLU A 4 1.80 -16.60 -5.82
C GLU A 4 3.10 -17.37 -6.03
N PHE A 5 4.24 -16.71 -5.80
CA PHE A 5 5.56 -17.33 -5.93
C PHE A 5 5.80 -18.44 -4.89
N SER A 6 5.37 -18.23 -3.64
CA SER A 6 5.46 -19.26 -2.60
C SER A 6 4.57 -20.47 -2.91
N SER A 7 3.34 -20.24 -3.37
CA SER A 7 2.43 -21.30 -3.82
C SER A 7 3.01 -22.07 -5.02
N PHE A 8 3.63 -21.38 -5.98
CA PHE A 8 4.27 -22.00 -7.13
C PHE A 8 5.42 -22.93 -6.73
N VAL A 9 6.30 -22.47 -5.84
CA VAL A 9 7.42 -23.26 -5.31
C VAL A 9 6.90 -24.44 -4.48
N TRP A 10 5.86 -24.22 -3.67
CA TRP A 10 5.24 -25.27 -2.84
C TRP A 10 4.57 -26.35 -3.68
N LEU A 11 3.81 -25.98 -4.72
CA LEU A 11 3.15 -26.92 -5.62
C LEU A 11 4.16 -27.76 -6.43
N ARG A 12 5.36 -27.23 -6.71
CA ARG A 12 6.48 -27.99 -7.32
C ARG A 12 7.13 -28.99 -6.37
N ARG A 13 7.13 -28.72 -5.06
CA ARG A 13 7.64 -29.63 -4.02
C ARG A 13 6.63 -30.74 -3.67
N LYS A 14 5.34 -30.39 -3.54
CA LYS A 14 4.29 -31.31 -3.09
C LYS A 14 3.85 -32.30 -4.18
N LEU A 15 3.74 -31.83 -5.43
CA LEU A 15 3.14 -32.59 -6.54
C LEU A 15 4.00 -32.46 -7.81
N PRO A 16 5.14 -33.18 -7.88
CA PRO A 16 6.04 -33.13 -9.03
C PRO A 16 5.50 -33.88 -10.26
N GLU A 17 4.66 -34.91 -10.08
CA GLU A 17 4.18 -35.80 -11.14
C GLU A 17 2.92 -35.31 -11.88
N ILE A 18 2.29 -34.23 -11.43
CA ILE A 18 1.13 -33.66 -12.13
C ILE A 18 1.55 -33.15 -13.51
N LYS A 19 0.83 -33.57 -14.57
CA LYS A 19 1.05 -33.14 -15.95
C LYS A 19 0.74 -31.64 -16.07
N ARG A 20 1.77 -30.81 -16.18
CA ARG A 20 1.64 -29.35 -16.32
C ARG A 20 1.56 -28.97 -17.81
N PRO A 21 0.51 -28.25 -18.27
CA PRO A 21 0.37 -27.82 -19.67
C PRO A 21 1.45 -26.80 -20.08
N TYR A 22 1.91 -25.96 -19.15
CA TYR A 22 3.08 -25.11 -19.31
C TYR A 22 4.27 -25.67 -18.53
N ARG A 23 5.29 -26.15 -19.26
CA ARG A 23 6.57 -26.57 -18.65
C ARG A 23 7.57 -25.43 -18.69
N VAL A 24 7.82 -24.87 -17.52
CA VAL A 24 8.96 -23.98 -17.28
C VAL A 24 10.27 -24.77 -17.48
N PRO A 25 11.16 -24.35 -18.39
CA PRO A 25 12.36 -25.11 -18.77
C PRO A 25 13.44 -25.14 -17.69
N LEU A 26 13.28 -24.37 -16.60
CA LEU A 26 14.24 -24.28 -15.50
C LEU A 26 14.00 -25.36 -14.44
N ARG A 27 15.08 -26.06 -14.06
CA ARG A 27 15.15 -26.96 -12.89
C ARG A 27 14.71 -26.20 -11.62
N ILE A 28 14.30 -26.93 -10.59
CA ILE A 28 13.84 -26.38 -9.29
C ILE A 28 14.71 -25.21 -8.78
N PRO A 29 16.06 -25.29 -8.71
CA PRO A 29 16.88 -24.19 -8.19
C PRO A 29 16.84 -22.92 -9.05
N GLY A 30 16.87 -23.05 -10.38
CA GLY A 30 16.82 -21.89 -11.28
C GLY A 30 15.50 -21.14 -11.18
N LEU A 31 14.42 -21.86 -10.89
CA LEU A 31 13.10 -21.26 -10.73
C LEU A 31 12.94 -20.54 -9.38
N VAL A 32 13.51 -21.11 -8.31
CA VAL A 32 13.60 -20.42 -7.02
C VAL A 32 14.39 -19.12 -7.19
N LEU A 33 15.54 -19.15 -7.87
CA LEU A 33 16.36 -17.97 -8.12
C LEU A 33 15.59 -16.90 -8.93
N MET A 34 14.91 -17.32 -10.00
CA MET A 34 14.11 -16.43 -10.84
C MET A 34 12.94 -15.79 -10.07
N CYS A 35 12.31 -16.50 -9.13
CA CYS A 35 11.26 -15.93 -8.28
C CYS A 35 11.84 -15.04 -7.17
N LEU A 36 13.02 -15.37 -6.65
CA LEU A 36 13.62 -14.69 -5.51
C LEU A 36 14.12 -13.27 -5.88
N ILE A 37 14.65 -13.08 -7.08
CA ILE A 37 15.10 -11.78 -7.59
C ILE A 37 13.99 -10.71 -7.58
N PRO A 38 12.85 -10.90 -8.27
CA PRO A 38 11.77 -9.90 -8.28
C PRO A 38 11.07 -9.80 -6.94
N SER A 39 10.95 -10.89 -6.16
CA SER A 39 10.32 -10.84 -4.84
C SER A 39 11.16 -10.05 -3.83
N ALA A 40 12.48 -10.23 -3.81
CA ALA A 40 13.38 -9.46 -2.96
C ALA A 40 13.29 -7.95 -3.29
N PHE A 41 13.32 -7.60 -4.58
CA PHE A 41 13.14 -6.22 -5.02
C PHE A 41 11.81 -5.63 -4.54
N LEU A 42 10.71 -6.38 -4.69
CA LEU A 42 9.38 -5.96 -4.22
C LEU A 42 9.31 -5.75 -2.70
N VAL A 43 9.98 -6.61 -1.91
CA VAL A 43 10.02 -6.45 -0.46
C VAL A 43 10.80 -5.19 -0.07
N VAL A 44 11.92 -4.92 -0.75
CA VAL A 44 12.72 -3.71 -0.49
C VAL A 44 11.89 -2.45 -0.73
N ILE A 45 11.20 -2.35 -1.87
CA ILE A 45 10.35 -1.18 -2.14
C ILE A 45 9.18 -1.07 -1.15
N MET A 46 8.59 -2.18 -0.72
CA MET A 46 7.53 -2.18 0.30
C MET A 46 8.04 -1.59 1.60
N VAL A 47 9.19 -2.04 2.09
CA VAL A 47 9.78 -1.56 3.36
C VAL A 47 10.11 -0.07 3.32
N ILE A 48 10.60 0.42 2.17
CA ILE A 48 10.89 1.85 1.97
C ILE A 48 9.57 2.64 1.87
N ALA A 49 8.64 2.17 1.05
CA ALA A 49 7.36 2.83 0.82
C ALA A 49 6.53 2.93 2.10
N THR A 50 6.46 1.87 2.93
CA THR A 50 5.67 1.89 4.17
C THR A 50 6.11 3.03 5.10
N LYS A 51 7.41 3.33 5.20
CA LYS A 51 7.90 4.45 6.03
C LYS A 51 7.44 5.79 5.48
N ILE A 52 7.60 6.01 4.17
CA ILE A 52 7.22 7.27 3.53
C ILE A 52 5.70 7.45 3.55
N VAL A 53 4.92 6.41 3.25
CA VAL A 53 3.46 6.44 3.27
C VAL A 53 2.94 6.70 4.68
N TYR A 54 3.53 6.07 5.70
CA TYR A 54 3.16 6.32 7.09
C TYR A 54 3.45 7.76 7.52
N LEU A 55 4.61 8.31 7.12
CA LEU A 55 4.94 9.71 7.40
C LEU A 55 3.99 10.69 6.68
N VAL A 56 3.74 10.48 5.39
CA VAL A 56 2.87 11.35 4.59
C VAL A 56 1.42 11.29 5.08
N SER A 57 0.91 10.09 5.38
CA SER A 57 -0.45 9.94 5.94
C SER A 57 -0.57 10.59 7.32
N GLY A 58 0.40 10.37 8.22
CA GLY A 58 0.43 11.02 9.52
C GLY A 58 0.47 12.54 9.43
N LEU A 59 1.35 13.10 8.58
CA LEU A 59 1.42 14.54 8.33
C LEU A 59 0.12 15.11 7.78
N MET A 60 -0.52 14.42 6.83
CA MET A 60 -1.80 14.84 6.27
C MET A 60 -2.91 14.84 7.32
N THR A 61 -2.96 13.82 8.19
CA THR A 61 -3.94 13.76 9.29
C THR A 61 -3.72 14.89 10.30
N VAL A 62 -2.48 15.12 10.73
CA VAL A 62 -2.17 16.21 11.67
C VAL A 62 -2.43 17.58 11.03
N GLY A 63 -2.11 17.74 9.74
CA GLY A 63 -2.41 18.95 8.98
C GLY A 63 -3.92 19.24 8.93
N ALA A 64 -4.74 18.22 8.67
CA ALA A 64 -6.19 18.36 8.65
C ALA A 64 -6.75 18.75 10.04
N ILE A 65 -6.26 18.13 11.11
CA ILE A 65 -6.64 18.48 12.48
C ILE A 65 -6.22 19.92 12.82
N GLY A 66 -4.98 20.29 12.49
CA GLY A 66 -4.47 21.64 12.68
C GLY A 66 -5.30 22.69 11.94
N TRP A 67 -5.69 22.40 10.70
CA TRP A 67 -6.57 23.27 9.91
C TRP A 67 -7.95 23.44 10.53
N TYR A 68 -8.56 22.36 11.02
CA TYR A 68 -9.83 22.42 11.74
C TYR A 68 -9.74 23.31 12.99
N PHE A 69 -8.69 23.14 13.79
CA PHE A 69 -8.45 23.97 14.97
C PHE A 69 -8.17 25.44 14.61
N LEU A 70 -7.41 25.69 13.54
CA LEU A 70 -7.15 27.04 13.05
C LEU A 70 -8.44 27.74 12.63
N MET A 71 -9.32 27.04 11.90
CA MET A 71 -10.65 27.55 11.52
C MET A 71 -11.51 27.85 12.75
N LYS A 72 -11.46 26.98 13.78
CA LYS A 72 -12.18 27.20 15.04
C LYS A 72 -11.64 28.43 15.80
N PHE A 73 -10.32 28.59 15.87
CA PHE A 73 -9.68 29.74 16.52
C PHE A 73 -9.92 31.06 15.77
N CYS A 74 -9.93 31.03 14.43
CA CYS A 74 -10.32 32.20 13.62
C CYS A 74 -11.79 32.58 13.81
N ARG A 75 -12.68 31.61 14.07
CA ARG A 75 -14.09 31.85 14.40
C ARG A 75 -14.24 32.53 15.76
N GLU A 76 -13.49 32.09 16.77
CA GLU A 76 -13.52 32.70 18.12
C GLU A 76 -12.96 34.13 18.14
N ASN A 77 -11.93 34.42 17.35
CA ASN A 77 -11.34 35.77 17.27
C ASN A 77 -12.11 36.73 16.34
N LYS A 78 -13.27 36.36 15.78
CA LYS A 78 -14.11 37.19 14.87
C LYS A 78 -13.36 37.80 13.67
N VAL A 79 -12.23 37.21 13.26
CA VAL A 79 -11.38 37.78 12.17
C VAL A 79 -11.97 37.47 10.79
N LEU A 80 -12.79 36.44 10.67
CA LEU A 80 -13.43 36.03 9.42
C LEU A 80 -14.93 36.38 9.47
N ASN A 81 -15.36 37.32 8.61
CA ASN A 81 -16.79 37.54 8.33
C ASN A 81 -17.31 36.31 7.58
N TYR A 82 -17.90 35.37 8.32
CA TYR A 82 -18.60 34.24 7.74
C TYR A 82 -19.97 34.73 7.28
N SER A 83 -20.13 35.00 5.98
CA SER A 83 -21.48 35.00 5.41
C SER A 83 -21.97 33.56 5.51
N VAL A 84 -22.94 33.33 6.39
CA VAL A 84 -23.66 32.06 6.48
C VAL A 84 -24.37 31.88 5.13
N ALA A 85 -23.75 31.14 4.22
CA ALA A 85 -24.48 30.40 3.22
C ALA A 85 -24.93 29.13 3.94
N GLU A 86 -26.21 29.11 4.32
CA GLU A 86 -26.94 27.87 4.50
C GLU A 86 -26.85 27.12 3.18
N ASP A 87 -25.98 26.11 3.10
CA ASP A 87 -26.09 25.08 2.08
C ASP A 87 -26.55 23.81 2.80
N GLU A 88 -27.87 23.63 2.72
CA GLU A 88 -28.59 22.37 2.81
C GLU A 88 -27.96 21.31 1.89
N GLU A 89 -28.13 20.03 2.26
CA GLU A 89 -28.07 18.84 1.38
C GLU A 89 -26.78 18.62 0.55
N GLU A 90 -26.10 17.48 0.65
CA GLU A 90 -26.63 16.22 0.15
C GLU A 90 -26.09 15.00 0.94
N ARG A 91 -27.08 14.18 1.26
CA ARG A 91 -27.12 12.76 1.66
C ARG A 91 -25.98 11.86 1.16
#